data_AF-A0A7J4UPN2-F1
#
_entry.id   AF-A0A7J4UPN2-F1
#
_cell.length_a   1.000
_cell.length_b   1.000
_cell.length_c   1.000
_cell.angle_alpha   90.00
_cell.angle_beta   90.00
_cell.angle_gamma   90.00
#
_symmetry.space_group_name_H-M   'P 1'
#
loop_
_entity.id
_entity.type
_entity.pdbx_description
1 polymer ?
#
loop_
_entity_poly.entity_id
_entity_poly.type
_entity_poly.pdbx_seq_one_letter_code
_entity_poly.pdbx_strand_id
1 'polypeptide(L)'
;MDRLKEVAIETRDLITDVQQRLEEAIEKGLETPLTRKELALAVLAFERSDFDTALERIRDAQLQYVLETKGQFNVVQFLIDWWGAVIGGILFLAFFLFLLYKKLWFVFAARRLRSLQQEEKVITNLLRENQDKFFSKKVISRSQYDRFDKQYRARLTKLRQLRLKLRNARVKYVDTKLALQKVRREKKKVEELMKEVQRKYLVKRSITRQQFGDIMKSHRTRLNEIDHEMATIRDREGKKKSSPRKSRSTSRTTKSSKKRGKRK
;
A
#
# COMPACT_ATOMS: atom_id res chain seq x y z
N MET A 1 -27.93 52.09 -47.90
CA MET A 1 -28.15 52.48 -46.49
C MET A 1 -28.47 51.27 -45.62
N ASP A 2 -29.33 50.34 -46.07
CA ASP A 2 -29.74 49.20 -45.25
C ASP A 2 -28.60 48.22 -44.92
N ARG A 3 -27.71 47.94 -45.86
CA ARG A 3 -26.53 47.10 -45.65
C ARG A 3 -25.61 47.59 -44.52
N LEU A 4 -25.37 48.89 -44.41
CA LEU A 4 -24.49 49.45 -43.37
C LEU A 4 -25.11 49.33 -41.97
N LYS A 5 -26.44 49.50 -41.88
CA LYS A 5 -27.16 49.30 -40.62
C LYS A 5 -27.12 47.84 -40.18
N GLU A 6 -27.30 46.92 -41.12
CA GLU A 6 -27.23 45.48 -40.87
C GLU A 6 -25.84 45.07 -40.38
N VAL A 7 -24.77 45.50 -41.08
CA VAL A 7 -23.38 45.24 -40.68
C VAL A 7 -23.06 45.85 -39.32
N ALA A 8 -23.54 47.06 -39.03
CA ALA A 8 -23.35 47.70 -37.73
C ALA A 8 -24.03 46.93 -36.58
N ILE A 9 -25.23 46.39 -36.80
CA ILE A 9 -25.94 45.59 -35.81
C ILE A 9 -25.21 44.25 -35.59
N GLU A 10 -24.88 43.53 -36.68
CA GLU A 10 -24.14 42.26 -36.61
C GLU A 10 -22.80 42.45 -35.86
N THR A 11 -22.04 43.49 -36.22
CA THR A 11 -20.74 43.75 -35.61
C THR A 11 -20.87 44.05 -34.12
N ARG A 12 -21.88 44.83 -33.71
CA ARG A 12 -22.14 45.13 -32.30
C ARG A 12 -22.47 43.86 -31.51
N ASP A 13 -23.30 42.99 -32.07
CA ASP A 13 -23.67 41.73 -31.43
C ASP A 13 -22.45 40.81 -31.28
N LEU A 14 -21.61 40.71 -32.31
CA LEU A 14 -20.36 39.95 -32.26
C LEU A 14 -19.35 40.51 -31.25
N ILE A 15 -19.22 41.85 -31.16
CA ILE A 15 -18.38 42.50 -30.15
C ILE A 15 -18.84 42.11 -28.74
N THR A 16 -20.15 42.12 -28.50
CA THR A 16 -20.74 41.78 -27.19
C THR A 16 -20.51 40.30 -26.85
N ASP A 17 -20.71 39.39 -27.82
CA ASP A 17 -20.45 37.95 -27.65
C ASP A 17 -18.96 37.65 -27.34
N VAL A 18 -18.04 38.26 -28.09
CA VAL A 18 -16.59 38.05 -27.84
C VAL A 18 -16.16 38.64 -26.51
N GLN A 19 -16.71 39.79 -26.10
CA GLN A 19 -16.47 40.39 -24.78
C GLN A 19 -16.90 39.44 -23.66
N GLN A 20 -18.12 38.90 -23.72
CA GLN A 20 -18.63 37.97 -22.72
C GLN A 20 -17.78 36.70 -22.64
N ARG A 21 -17.41 36.13 -23.79
CA ARG A 21 -16.53 34.95 -23.85
C ARG A 21 -15.14 35.22 -23.28
N LEU A 22 -14.62 36.42 -23.51
CA LEU A 22 -13.33 36.84 -22.96
C LEU A 22 -13.38 36.92 -21.43
N GLU A 23 -14.45 37.48 -20.87
CA GLU A 23 -14.68 37.54 -19.42
C GLU A 23 -14.74 36.13 -18.81
N GLU A 24 -15.50 35.21 -19.41
CA GLU A 24 -15.54 33.82 -18.96
C GLU A 24 -14.17 33.12 -19.03
N ALA A 25 -13.39 33.40 -20.08
CA ALA A 25 -12.04 32.86 -20.22
C ALA A 25 -11.12 33.39 -19.12
N ILE A 26 -11.25 34.66 -18.73
CA ILE A 26 -10.50 35.27 -17.64
C ILE A 26 -10.89 34.67 -16.29
N GLU A 27 -12.19 34.45 -16.04
CA GLU A 27 -12.67 33.78 -14.83
C GLU A 27 -12.15 32.34 -14.71
N LYS A 28 -12.01 31.65 -15.84
CA LYS A 28 -11.38 30.32 -15.94
C LYS A 28 -9.85 30.39 -15.88
N GLY A 29 -9.26 31.59 -15.78
CA GLY A 29 -7.82 31.83 -15.70
C GLY A 29 -7.06 31.51 -16.99
N LEU A 30 -7.71 31.67 -18.16
CA LEU A 30 -7.10 31.51 -19.48
C LEU A 30 -6.52 32.85 -19.96
N GLU A 31 -5.32 32.79 -20.56
CA GLU A 31 -4.67 33.96 -21.14
C GLU A 31 -5.01 34.09 -22.62
N THR A 32 -5.60 35.23 -23.01
CA THR A 32 -6.08 35.51 -24.37
C THR A 32 -5.55 36.86 -24.90
N PRO A 33 -4.22 37.06 -24.98
CA PRO A 33 -3.62 38.34 -25.33
C PRO A 33 -3.92 38.79 -26.76
N LEU A 34 -3.98 37.87 -27.73
CA LEU A 34 -4.22 38.22 -29.14
C LEU A 34 -5.69 38.58 -29.34
N THR A 35 -6.60 37.76 -28.79
CA THR A 35 -8.05 38.04 -28.83
C THR A 35 -8.38 39.42 -28.27
N ARG A 36 -7.77 39.79 -27.12
CA ARG A 36 -7.94 41.13 -26.52
C ARG A 36 -7.50 42.25 -27.46
N LYS A 37 -6.39 42.05 -28.17
CA LYS A 37 -5.83 43.05 -29.08
C LYS A 37 -6.74 43.26 -30.29
N GLU A 38 -7.19 42.19 -30.95
CA GLU A 38 -8.10 42.31 -32.11
C GLU A 38 -9.47 42.84 -31.72
N LEU A 39 -10.00 42.45 -30.54
CA LEU A 39 -11.24 43.01 -30.00
C LEU A 39 -11.13 44.53 -29.79
N ALA A 40 -10.01 45.01 -29.23
CA ALA A 40 -9.79 46.45 -29.05
C ALA A 40 -9.72 47.20 -30.39
N LEU A 41 -9.08 46.61 -31.42
CA LEU A 41 -9.05 47.17 -32.76
C LEU A 41 -10.44 47.20 -33.41
N ALA A 42 -11.24 46.15 -33.22
CA ALA A 42 -12.61 46.08 -33.71
C ALA A 42 -13.49 47.18 -33.08
N VAL A 43 -13.40 47.38 -31.76
CA VAL A 43 -14.13 48.44 -31.04
C VAL A 43 -13.71 49.83 -31.55
N LEU A 44 -12.41 50.09 -31.73
CA LEU A 44 -11.92 51.36 -32.25
C LEU A 44 -12.39 51.65 -33.69
N ALA A 45 -12.44 50.64 -34.56
CA ALA A 45 -12.97 50.78 -35.91
C ALA A 45 -14.49 51.04 -35.89
N PHE A 46 -15.21 50.34 -35.01
CA PHE A 46 -16.66 50.50 -34.82
C PHE A 46 -17.03 51.91 -34.34
N GLU A 47 -16.29 52.45 -33.36
CA GLU A 47 -16.46 53.83 -32.87
C GLU A 47 -16.24 54.89 -33.95
N ARG A 48 -15.35 54.61 -34.92
CA ARG A 48 -15.10 55.45 -36.10
C ARG A 48 -16.15 55.27 -37.20
N SER A 49 -17.18 54.45 -36.97
CA SER A 49 -18.19 54.07 -37.97
C SER A 49 -17.62 53.34 -39.19
N ASP A 50 -16.43 52.73 -39.08
CA ASP A 50 -15.82 51.87 -40.09
C ASP A 50 -16.26 50.42 -39.84
N PHE A 51 -17.52 50.14 -40.18
CA PHE A 51 -18.19 48.89 -39.80
C PHE A 51 -17.66 47.67 -40.55
N ASP A 52 -17.21 47.82 -41.80
CA ASP A 52 -16.63 46.70 -42.58
C ASP A 52 -15.30 46.24 -41.96
N THR A 53 -14.41 47.18 -41.62
CA THR A 53 -13.14 46.87 -40.94
C THR A 53 -13.39 46.30 -39.55
N ALA A 54 -14.35 46.85 -38.81
CA ALA A 54 -14.71 46.34 -37.49
C ALA A 54 -15.24 44.89 -37.55
N LEU A 55 -16.03 44.56 -38.58
CA LEU A 55 -16.55 43.20 -38.80
C LEU A 55 -15.43 42.19 -39.12
N GLU A 56 -14.44 42.59 -39.93
CA GLU A 56 -13.28 41.73 -40.22
C GLU A 56 -12.47 41.47 -38.93
N ARG A 57 -12.18 42.53 -38.16
CA ARG A 57 -11.43 42.45 -36.90
C ARG A 57 -12.12 41.60 -35.84
N ILE A 58 -13.44 41.69 -35.72
CA ILE A 58 -14.16 40.87 -34.73
C ILE A 58 -14.20 39.38 -35.12
N ARG A 59 -14.23 39.07 -36.43
CA ARG A 59 -14.11 37.69 -36.93
C ARG A 59 -12.72 37.12 -36.66
N ASP A 60 -11.68 37.93 -36.87
CA ASP A 60 -10.31 37.57 -36.49
C ASP A 60 -10.18 37.35 -34.97
N ALA A 61 -10.79 38.21 -34.16
CA ALA A 61 -10.83 38.04 -32.70
C ALA A 61 -11.54 36.74 -32.31
N GLN A 62 -12.66 36.38 -32.94
CA GLN A 62 -13.33 35.09 -32.70
C GLN A 62 -12.44 33.91 -33.07
N LEU A 63 -11.75 33.96 -34.21
CA LEU A 63 -10.85 32.90 -34.64
C LEU A 63 -9.69 32.75 -33.64
N GLN A 64 -9.09 33.86 -33.23
CA GLN A 64 -8.02 33.87 -32.24
C GLN A 64 -8.50 33.37 -30.88
N TYR A 65 -9.72 33.72 -30.44
CA TYR A 65 -10.30 33.21 -29.22
C TYR A 65 -10.38 31.69 -29.23
N VAL A 66 -10.86 31.10 -30.33
CA VAL A 66 -10.90 29.65 -30.47
C VAL A 66 -9.49 29.07 -30.46
N LEU A 67 -8.52 29.67 -31.14
CA LEU A 67 -7.13 29.18 -31.17
C LEU A 67 -6.43 29.27 -29.81
N GLU A 68 -6.65 30.35 -29.05
CA GLU A 68 -6.04 30.58 -27.74
C GLU A 68 -6.70 29.73 -26.65
N THR A 69 -8.02 29.54 -26.69
CA THR A 69 -8.74 28.77 -25.66
C THR A 69 -8.77 27.27 -25.94
N LYS A 70 -8.72 26.84 -27.20
CA LYS A 70 -8.79 25.41 -27.55
C LYS A 70 -7.51 24.69 -27.14
N GLY A 71 -7.63 23.84 -26.13
CA GLY A 71 -6.53 23.00 -25.63
C GLY A 71 -5.80 23.59 -24.42
N GLN A 72 -6.13 24.82 -24.00
CA GLN A 72 -5.66 25.32 -22.71
C GLN A 72 -6.48 24.69 -21.58
N PHE A 73 -5.85 23.79 -20.84
CA PHE A 73 -6.42 23.21 -19.63
C PHE A 73 -5.81 23.89 -18.42
N ASN A 74 -6.59 24.74 -17.73
CA ASN A 74 -6.13 25.32 -16.48
C ASN A 74 -6.21 24.29 -15.35
N VAL A 75 -5.06 23.68 -15.04
CA VAL A 75 -4.91 22.68 -13.98
C VAL A 75 -5.35 23.26 -12.62
N VAL A 76 -5.13 24.55 -12.38
CA VAL A 76 -5.48 25.19 -11.10
C VAL A 76 -6.99 25.26 -10.93
N GLN A 77 -7.71 25.73 -11.96
CA GLN A 77 -9.17 25.80 -11.94
C GLN A 77 -9.78 24.41 -11.78
N PHE A 78 -9.27 23.42 -12.52
CA PHE A 78 -9.69 22.03 -12.36
C PHE A 78 -9.47 21.50 -10.94
N LEU A 79 -8.33 21.81 -10.32
CA LEU A 79 -8.05 21.43 -8.93
C LEU A 79 -9.01 22.10 -7.95
N ILE A 80 -9.38 23.36 -8.17
CA ILE A 80 -10.33 24.09 -7.31
C ILE A 80 -11.73 23.51 -7.46
N ASP A 81 -12.19 23.25 -8.68
CA ASP A 81 -13.54 22.73 -8.94
C ASP A 81 -13.69 21.29 -8.42
N TRP A 82 -12.63 20.47 -8.55
CA TRP A 82 -12.66 19.03 -8.28
C TRP A 82 -11.80 18.60 -7.09
N TRP A 83 -11.43 19.51 -6.18
CA TRP A 83 -10.51 19.21 -5.07
C TRP A 83 -10.94 17.99 -4.24
N GLY A 84 -12.25 17.82 -3.99
CA GLY A 84 -12.80 16.68 -3.27
C GLY A 84 -12.60 15.36 -4.01
N ALA A 85 -12.80 15.34 -5.33
CA ALA A 85 -12.58 14.16 -6.16
C ALA A 85 -11.10 13.81 -6.26
N VAL A 86 -10.22 14.81 -6.38
CA VAL A 86 -8.76 14.62 -6.38
C VAL A 86 -8.30 13.99 -5.07
N ILE A 87 -8.71 14.53 -3.92
CA ILE A 87 -8.38 13.95 -2.60
C ILE A 87 -8.95 12.54 -2.45
N GLY A 88 -10.20 12.33 -2.85
CA GLY A 88 -10.83 11.01 -2.83
C GLY A 88 -10.07 9.98 -3.67
N GLY A 89 -9.65 10.37 -4.87
CA GLY A 89 -8.84 9.56 -5.77
C GLY A 89 -7.48 9.20 -5.18
N ILE A 90 -6.79 10.18 -4.56
CA ILE A 90 -5.50 9.95 -3.88
C ILE A 90 -5.66 8.98 -2.70
N LEU A 91 -6.69 9.16 -1.86
CA LEU A 91 -6.96 8.28 -0.72
C LEU A 91 -7.30 6.86 -1.18
N PHE A 92 -8.11 6.74 -2.23
CA PHE A 92 -8.45 5.46 -2.83
C PHE A 92 -7.22 4.75 -3.38
N LEU A 93 -6.38 5.47 -4.14
CA LEU A 93 -5.15 4.95 -4.68
C LEU A 93 -4.19 4.52 -3.55
N ALA A 94 -4.02 5.34 -2.51
CA ALA A 94 -3.20 5.01 -1.35
C ALA A 94 -3.71 3.75 -0.64
N PHE A 95 -5.03 3.60 -0.48
CA PHE A 95 -5.64 2.41 0.09
C PHE A 95 -5.35 1.15 -0.76
N PHE A 96 -5.47 1.26 -2.08
CA PHE A 96 -5.15 0.16 -2.99
C PHE A 96 -3.66 -0.23 -2.96
N LEU A 97 -2.75 0.75 -2.99
CA LEU A 97 -1.32 0.49 -2.84
C LEU A 97 -0.99 -0.18 -1.51
N PHE A 98 -1.65 0.24 -0.42
CA PHE A 98 -1.47 -0.38 0.89
C PHE A 98 -1.91 -1.85 0.92
N LEU A 99 -3.06 -2.18 0.32
CA LEU A 99 -3.52 -3.57 0.20
C LEU A 99 -2.56 -4.41 -0.66
N LEU A 100 -2.09 -3.85 -1.77
CA LEU A 100 -1.16 -4.53 -2.67
C LEU A 100 0.18 -4.82 -1.99
N TYR A 101 0.73 -3.82 -1.28
CA TYR A 101 1.94 -3.97 -0.48
C TYR A 101 1.81 -5.09 0.55
N LYS A 102 0.69 -5.15 1.29
CA LYS A 102 0.42 -6.21 2.26
C LYS A 102 0.39 -7.60 1.62
N LYS A 103 -0.23 -7.73 0.44
CA LYS A 103 -0.31 -9.00 -0.30
C LYS A 103 1.08 -9.44 -0.80
N LEU A 104 1.84 -8.53 -1.39
CA LEU A 104 3.21 -8.79 -1.86
C LEU A 104 4.12 -9.21 -0.70
N TRP A 105 4.08 -8.49 0.41
CA TRP A 105 4.86 -8.80 1.60
C TRP A 105 4.54 -10.21 2.14
N PHE A 106 3.27 -10.62 2.13
CA PHE A 106 2.86 -11.96 2.55
C PHE A 106 3.41 -13.06 1.63
N VAL A 107 3.37 -12.85 0.31
CA VAL A 107 3.93 -13.79 -0.68
C VAL A 107 5.44 -13.89 -0.52
N PHE A 108 6.12 -12.75 -0.39
CA PHE A 108 7.56 -12.68 -0.19
C PHE A 108 7.98 -13.41 1.10
N ALA A 109 7.30 -13.15 2.22
CA ALA A 109 7.55 -13.83 3.49
C ALA A 109 7.36 -15.34 3.37
N ALA A 110 6.32 -15.80 2.66
CA ALA A 110 6.09 -17.23 2.43
C ALA A 110 7.18 -17.89 1.58
N ARG A 111 7.60 -17.23 0.48
CA ARG A 111 8.72 -17.69 -0.35
C ARG A 111 10.02 -17.77 0.45
N ARG A 112 10.33 -16.72 1.22
CA ARG A 112 11.54 -16.68 2.06
C ARG A 112 11.52 -17.78 3.12
N LEU A 113 10.37 -18.06 3.73
CA LEU A 113 10.24 -19.15 4.71
C LEU A 113 10.53 -20.52 4.09
N ARG A 114 10.06 -20.77 2.85
CA ARG A 114 10.35 -22.00 2.11
C ARG A 114 11.84 -22.13 1.76
N SER A 115 12.47 -21.04 1.30
CA SER A 115 13.91 -20.99 1.04
C SER A 115 14.72 -21.35 2.29
N LEU A 116 14.40 -20.73 3.44
CA LEU A 116 15.08 -21.02 4.71
C LEU A 116 14.89 -22.48 5.15
N GLN A 117 13.74 -23.08 4.87
CA GLN A 117 13.49 -24.49 5.16
C GLN A 117 14.32 -25.42 4.25
N GLN A 118 14.48 -25.07 2.97
CA GLN A 118 15.35 -25.82 2.05
C GLN A 118 16.81 -25.70 2.49
N GLU A 119 17.27 -24.50 2.84
CA GLU A 119 18.63 -24.29 3.39
C GLU A 119 18.86 -25.10 4.67
N GLU A 120 17.90 -25.13 5.60
CA GLU A 120 18.00 -25.94 6.82
C GLU A 120 18.16 -27.43 6.49
N LYS A 121 17.42 -27.94 5.50
CA LYS A 121 17.52 -29.33 5.04
C LYS A 121 18.89 -29.62 4.45
N VAL A 122 19.43 -28.72 3.62
CA VAL A 122 20.77 -28.86 3.03
C VAL A 122 21.86 -28.89 4.10
N ILE A 123 21.85 -27.94 5.04
CA ILE A 123 22.85 -27.91 6.12
C ILE A 123 22.74 -29.16 7.02
N THR A 124 21.52 -29.64 7.27
CA THR A 124 21.31 -30.88 8.04
C THR A 124 21.88 -32.10 7.30
N ASN A 125 21.75 -32.15 5.98
CA ASN A 125 22.35 -33.21 5.18
C ASN A 125 23.89 -33.13 5.20
N LEU A 126 24.47 -31.93 5.07
CA LEU A 126 25.92 -31.73 5.19
C LEU A 126 26.44 -32.14 6.56
N LEU A 127 25.68 -31.88 7.62
CA LEU A 127 26.03 -32.33 8.97
C LEU A 127 26.09 -33.86 9.06
N ARG A 128 25.11 -34.55 8.48
CA ARG A 128 25.08 -36.03 8.42
C ARG A 128 26.21 -36.59 7.56
N GLU A 129 26.48 -35.98 6.42
CA GLU A 129 27.58 -36.39 5.55
C GLU A 129 28.93 -36.19 6.24
N ASN A 130 29.11 -35.10 6.97
CA ASN A 130 30.31 -34.86 7.76
C ASN A 130 30.48 -35.89 8.90
N GLN A 131 29.38 -36.28 9.54
CA GLN A 131 29.37 -37.36 10.54
C GLN A 131 29.76 -38.71 9.92
N ASP A 132 29.19 -39.05 8.76
CA ASP A 132 29.51 -40.27 8.02
C ASP A 132 30.99 -40.31 7.56
N LYS A 133 31.51 -39.16 7.10
CA LYS A 133 32.93 -39.01 6.72
C LYS A 133 33.88 -39.24 7.91
N PHE A 134 33.50 -38.82 9.11
CA PHE A 134 34.33 -38.99 10.31
C PHE A 134 34.19 -40.39 10.94
N PHE A 135 32.97 -40.84 11.22
CA PHE A 135 32.74 -42.07 11.98
C PHE A 135 32.80 -43.33 11.11
N SER A 136 32.23 -43.31 9.91
CA SER A 136 32.16 -44.48 9.04
C SER A 136 33.39 -44.58 8.15
N LYS A 137 33.67 -43.51 7.39
CA LYS A 137 34.71 -43.51 6.35
C LYS A 137 36.10 -43.15 6.86
N LYS A 138 36.20 -42.52 8.04
CA LYS A 138 37.46 -42.08 8.67
C LYS A 138 38.37 -41.26 7.74
N VAL A 139 37.78 -40.49 6.82
CA VAL A 139 38.50 -39.71 5.79
C VAL A 139 38.87 -38.29 6.24
N ILE A 140 38.37 -37.84 7.39
CA ILE A 140 38.64 -36.50 7.93
C ILE A 140 39.19 -36.58 9.35
N SER A 141 40.06 -35.65 9.70
CA SER A 141 40.63 -35.57 11.05
C SER A 141 39.61 -35.08 12.07
N ARG A 142 39.88 -35.33 13.36
CA ARG A 142 39.01 -34.86 14.45
C ARG A 142 38.85 -33.34 14.45
N SER A 143 39.94 -32.60 14.24
CA SER A 143 39.92 -31.14 14.20
C SER A 143 39.10 -30.60 13.02
N GLN A 144 39.18 -31.24 11.86
CA GLN A 144 38.34 -30.91 10.70
C GLN A 144 36.87 -31.17 10.97
N TYR A 145 36.55 -32.33 11.54
CA TYR A 145 35.18 -32.68 11.92
C TYR A 145 34.57 -31.65 12.88
N ASP A 146 35.28 -31.33 13.97
CA ASP A 146 34.80 -30.39 14.98
C ASP A 146 34.63 -28.96 14.40
N ARG A 147 35.52 -28.54 13.50
CA ARG A 147 35.40 -27.26 12.78
C ARG A 147 34.12 -27.21 11.93
N PHE A 148 33.87 -28.24 11.12
CA PHE A 148 32.69 -28.30 10.25
C PHE A 148 31.40 -28.44 11.06
N ASP A 149 31.36 -29.30 12.08
CA ASP A 149 30.19 -29.46 12.96
C ASP A 149 29.83 -28.13 13.64
N LYS A 150 30.82 -27.42 14.20
CA LYS A 150 30.60 -26.09 14.80
C LYS A 150 30.04 -25.09 13.79
N GLN A 151 30.59 -25.05 12.57
CA GLN A 151 30.13 -24.14 11.52
C GLN A 151 28.69 -24.44 11.07
N TYR A 152 28.36 -25.71 10.84
CA TYR A 152 27.01 -26.12 10.43
C TYR A 152 25.98 -25.87 11.53
N ARG A 153 26.30 -26.18 12.80
CA ARG A 153 25.43 -25.88 13.94
C ARG A 153 25.19 -24.38 14.11
N ALA A 154 26.24 -23.57 14.01
CA ALA A 154 26.10 -22.12 14.07
C ALA A 154 25.18 -21.59 12.96
N ARG A 155 25.30 -22.12 11.74
CA ARG A 155 24.43 -21.74 10.62
C ARG A 155 22.99 -22.21 10.81
N LEU A 156 22.76 -23.42 11.31
CA LEU A 156 21.42 -23.91 11.65
C LEU A 156 20.73 -23.02 12.69
N THR A 157 21.45 -22.61 13.74
CA THR A 157 20.91 -21.71 14.76
C THR A 157 20.48 -20.37 14.15
N LYS A 158 21.32 -19.76 13.28
CA LYS A 158 20.97 -18.51 12.57
C LYS A 158 19.74 -18.68 11.68
N LEU A 159 19.64 -19.78 10.92
CA LEU A 159 18.49 -20.06 10.05
C LEU A 159 17.20 -20.22 10.86
N ARG A 160 17.25 -20.93 11.99
CA ARG A 160 16.10 -21.10 12.90
C ARG A 160 15.64 -19.77 13.49
N GLN A 161 16.58 -18.93 13.94
CA GLN A 161 16.26 -17.59 14.44
C GLN A 161 15.60 -16.73 13.37
N LEU A 162 16.12 -16.73 12.13
CA LEU A 162 15.51 -15.98 11.01
C LEU A 162 14.10 -16.49 10.69
N ARG A 163 13.91 -17.81 10.68
CA ARG A 163 12.60 -18.43 10.46
C ARG A 163 11.59 -18.00 11.54
N LEU A 164 12.00 -18.03 12.81
CA LEU A 164 11.17 -17.58 13.93
C LEU A 164 10.80 -16.10 13.80
N LYS A 165 11.77 -15.22 13.48
CA LYS A 165 11.52 -13.79 13.22
C LYS A 165 10.51 -13.57 12.09
N LEU A 166 10.67 -14.26 10.97
CA LEU A 166 9.76 -14.18 9.82
C LEU A 166 8.36 -14.71 10.13
N ARG A 167 8.24 -15.81 10.90
CA ARG A 167 6.93 -16.30 11.37
C ARG A 167 6.25 -15.28 12.29
N ASN A 168 6.97 -14.76 13.27
CA ASN A 168 6.44 -13.77 14.21
C ASN A 168 6.02 -12.48 13.51
N ALA A 169 6.78 -12.05 12.49
CA ALA A 169 6.41 -10.95 11.63
C ALA A 169 5.15 -11.27 10.82
N ARG A 170 5.06 -12.46 10.22
CA ARG A 170 3.89 -12.88 9.42
C ARG A 170 2.60 -12.88 10.23
N VAL A 171 2.66 -13.35 11.48
CA VAL A 171 1.53 -13.35 12.41
C VAL A 171 1.02 -11.92 12.71
N LYS A 172 1.82 -10.86 12.51
CA LYS A 172 1.34 -9.47 12.67
C LYS A 172 0.30 -9.08 11.61
N TYR A 173 0.40 -9.64 10.40
CA TYR A 173 -0.39 -9.21 9.24
C TYR A 173 -1.54 -10.18 8.90
N VAL A 174 -1.52 -11.38 9.47
CA VAL A 174 -2.60 -12.38 9.32
C VAL A 174 -3.66 -12.13 10.40
N ASP A 175 -4.94 -12.25 10.02
CA ASP A 175 -6.03 -12.19 10.98
C ASP A 175 -5.84 -13.26 12.07
N THR A 176 -5.96 -12.85 13.34
CA THR A 176 -5.55 -13.69 14.48
C THR A 176 -6.34 -14.98 14.54
N LYS A 177 -7.63 -14.94 14.17
CA LYS A 177 -8.51 -16.11 14.08
C LYS A 177 -8.03 -17.10 13.02
N LEU A 178 -7.71 -16.62 11.81
CA LEU A 178 -7.21 -17.45 10.71
C LEU A 178 -5.82 -18.01 11.02
N ALA A 179 -4.95 -17.22 11.65
CA ALA A 179 -3.64 -17.67 12.12
C ALA A 179 -3.80 -18.80 13.15
N LEU A 180 -4.64 -18.59 14.16
CA LEU A 180 -4.92 -19.58 15.20
C LEU A 180 -5.47 -20.88 14.60
N GLN A 181 -6.41 -20.80 13.65
CA GLN A 181 -6.96 -21.97 12.99
C GLN A 181 -5.89 -22.75 12.20
N LYS A 182 -5.00 -22.05 11.47
CA LYS A 182 -3.90 -22.69 10.75
C LYS A 182 -2.93 -23.40 11.69
N VAL A 183 -2.56 -22.75 12.80
CA VAL A 183 -1.66 -23.34 13.80
C VAL A 183 -2.31 -24.54 14.49
N ARG A 184 -3.62 -24.49 14.80
CA ARG A 184 -4.38 -25.64 15.32
C ARG A 184 -4.41 -26.83 14.35
N ARG A 185 -4.59 -26.57 13.04
CA ARG A 185 -4.51 -27.63 12.02
C ARG A 185 -3.12 -28.23 11.95
N GLU A 186 -2.07 -27.41 12.08
CA GLU A 186 -0.69 -27.89 12.13
C GLU A 186 -0.46 -28.77 13.37
N LYS A 187 -0.94 -28.36 14.55
CA LYS A 187 -0.88 -29.15 15.79
C LYS A 187 -1.44 -30.56 15.59
N LYS A 188 -2.68 -30.65 15.06
CA LYS A 188 -3.34 -31.94 14.80
C LYS A 188 -2.52 -32.84 13.87
N LYS A 189 -1.94 -32.27 12.80
CA LYS A 189 -1.08 -33.03 11.88
C LYS A 189 0.16 -33.60 12.59
N VAL A 190 0.79 -32.82 13.46
CA VAL A 190 1.96 -33.31 14.22
C VAL A 190 1.53 -34.43 15.19
N GLU A 191 0.40 -34.30 15.87
CA GLU A 191 -0.15 -35.34 16.73
C GLU A 191 -0.48 -36.62 15.96
N GLU A 192 -1.03 -36.51 14.75
CA GLU A 192 -1.29 -37.65 13.85
C GLU A 192 0.01 -38.34 13.43
N LEU A 193 1.05 -37.58 13.06
CA LEU A 193 2.36 -38.12 12.74
C LEU A 193 2.99 -38.84 13.94
N MET A 194 2.84 -38.31 15.16
CA MET A 194 3.30 -38.98 16.37
C MET A 194 2.59 -40.32 16.59
N LYS A 195 1.26 -40.37 16.41
CA LYS A 195 0.49 -41.62 16.48
C LYS A 195 0.92 -42.62 15.40
N GLU A 196 1.23 -42.15 14.20
CA GLU A 196 1.75 -42.99 13.13
C GLU A 196 3.11 -43.60 13.49
N VAL A 197 4.02 -42.80 14.05
CA VAL A 197 5.34 -43.24 14.50
C VAL A 197 5.24 -44.24 15.65
N GLN A 198 4.32 -44.01 16.60
CA GLN A 198 4.00 -44.97 17.66
C GLN A 198 3.50 -46.30 17.10
N ARG A 199 2.58 -46.28 16.11
CA ARG A 199 2.11 -47.50 15.44
C ARG A 199 3.23 -48.24 14.70
N LYS A 200 4.12 -47.51 14.02
CA LYS A 200 5.29 -48.10 13.33
C LYS A 200 6.23 -48.81 14.32
N TYR A 201 6.42 -48.26 15.51
CA TYR A 201 7.28 -48.85 16.54
C TYR A 201 6.61 -49.99 17.32
N LEU A 202 5.46 -49.73 17.94
CA LEU A 202 4.82 -50.64 18.89
C LEU A 202 4.08 -51.79 18.23
N VAL A 203 3.41 -51.52 17.09
CA VAL A 203 2.55 -52.51 16.41
C VAL A 203 3.31 -53.16 15.27
N LYS A 204 3.80 -52.36 14.31
CA LYS A 204 4.44 -52.89 13.09
C LYS A 204 5.88 -53.32 13.30
N ARG A 205 6.52 -52.92 14.41
CA ARG A 205 7.95 -53.12 14.71
C ARG A 205 8.88 -52.77 13.53
N SER A 206 8.48 -51.81 12.70
CA SER A 206 9.14 -51.48 11.43
C SER A 206 10.24 -50.42 11.56
N ILE A 207 10.49 -49.92 12.78
CA ILE A 207 11.51 -48.92 13.09
C ILE A 207 12.22 -49.29 14.40
N THR A 208 13.50 -48.93 14.53
CA THR A 208 14.29 -49.23 15.72
C THR A 208 13.94 -48.29 16.88
N ARG A 209 14.28 -48.68 18.12
CA ARG A 209 14.06 -47.85 19.33
C ARG A 209 14.73 -46.48 19.22
N GLN A 210 15.93 -46.42 18.64
CA GLN A 210 16.66 -45.18 18.44
C GLN A 210 15.94 -44.27 17.43
N GLN A 211 15.54 -44.81 16.27
CA GLN A 211 14.79 -44.07 15.25
C GLN A 211 13.45 -43.54 15.80
N PHE A 212 12.73 -44.36 16.57
CA PHE A 212 11.52 -43.93 17.25
C PHE A 212 11.78 -42.74 18.20
N GLY A 213 12.82 -42.85 19.03
CA GLY A 213 13.21 -41.80 19.98
C GLY A 213 13.54 -40.47 19.29
N ASP A 214 14.31 -40.52 18.21
CA ASP A 214 14.71 -39.32 17.45
C ASP A 214 13.52 -38.63 16.79
N ILE A 215 12.65 -39.40 16.13
CA ILE A 215 11.45 -38.86 15.47
C ILE A 215 10.48 -38.27 16.51
N MET A 216 10.24 -38.98 17.62
CA MET A 216 9.37 -38.50 18.69
C MET A 216 9.91 -37.23 19.36
N LYS A 217 11.23 -37.15 19.57
CA LYS A 217 11.87 -35.94 20.09
C LYS A 217 11.67 -34.76 19.15
N SER A 218 11.85 -34.96 17.85
CA SER A 218 11.61 -33.94 16.83
C SER A 218 10.16 -33.44 16.82
N HIS A 219 9.18 -34.35 16.86
CA HIS A 219 7.77 -33.98 16.90
C HIS A 219 7.38 -33.28 18.20
N ARG A 220 7.91 -33.70 19.36
CA ARG A 220 7.72 -32.98 20.63
C ARG A 220 8.28 -31.56 20.57
N THR A 221 9.48 -31.37 20.02
CA THR A 221 10.04 -30.03 19.82
C THR A 221 9.12 -29.18 18.94
N ARG A 222 8.59 -29.75 17.85
CA ARG A 222 7.64 -29.04 16.98
C ARG A 222 6.33 -28.69 17.70
N LEU A 223 5.80 -29.58 18.53
CA LEU A 223 4.62 -29.31 19.36
C LEU A 223 4.85 -28.14 20.30
N ASN A 224 5.99 -28.12 21.00
CA ASN A 224 6.34 -27.02 21.89
C ASN A 224 6.45 -25.68 21.13
N GLU A 225 7.06 -25.68 19.94
CA GLU A 225 7.10 -24.49 19.07
C GLU A 225 5.69 -24.03 18.66
N ILE A 226 4.80 -24.97 18.33
CA ILE A 226 3.41 -24.70 17.95
C ILE A 226 2.60 -24.15 19.13
N ASP A 227 2.78 -24.71 20.33
CA ASP A 227 2.11 -24.23 21.54
C ASP A 227 2.57 -22.82 21.91
N HIS A 228 3.86 -22.52 21.78
CA HIS A 228 4.38 -21.16 21.90
C HIS A 228 3.79 -20.23 20.82
N GLU A 229 3.71 -20.66 19.57
CA GLU A 229 3.08 -19.89 18.48
C GLU A 229 1.61 -19.60 18.81
N MET A 230 0.85 -20.57 19.31
CA MET A 230 -0.53 -20.36 19.76
C MET A 230 -0.64 -19.38 20.93
N ALA A 231 0.22 -19.49 21.94
CA ALA A 231 0.24 -18.59 23.10
C ALA A 231 0.44 -17.14 22.64
N THR A 232 1.43 -16.90 21.78
CA THR A 232 1.69 -15.55 21.25
C THR A 232 0.53 -14.99 20.42
N ILE A 233 -0.22 -15.85 19.71
CA ILE A 233 -1.42 -15.43 18.97
C ILE A 233 -2.55 -15.09 19.93
N ARG A 234 -2.78 -15.91 20.97
CA ARG A 234 -3.83 -15.69 21.98
C ARG A 234 -3.57 -14.42 22.79
N ASP A 235 -2.33 -14.17 23.20
CA ASP A 235 -1.95 -12.94 23.91
C ASP A 235 -2.25 -11.69 23.07
N ARG A 236 -2.07 -11.77 21.74
CA ARG A 236 -2.46 -10.70 20.82
C ARG A 236 -3.97 -10.54 20.69
N GLU A 237 -4.74 -11.63 20.69
CA GLU A 237 -6.20 -11.55 20.72
C GLU A 237 -6.70 -10.91 22.02
N GLY A 238 -6.09 -11.27 23.16
CA GLY A 238 -6.38 -10.65 24.46
C GLY A 238 -6.09 -9.15 24.45
N LYS A 239 -4.90 -8.73 23.99
CA LYS A 239 -4.52 -7.31 23.88
C LYS A 239 -5.40 -6.50 22.91
N LYS A 240 -5.88 -7.12 21.83
CA LYS A 240 -6.85 -6.49 20.91
C LYS A 240 -8.22 -6.29 21.56
N LYS A 241 -8.65 -7.18 22.45
CA LYS A 241 -9.92 -7.06 23.19
C LYS A 241 -9.83 -6.09 24.37
N SER A 242 -8.66 -6.00 25.03
CA SER A 242 -8.44 -5.12 26.18
C SER A 242 -8.03 -3.69 25.82
N SER A 243 -8.01 -3.32 24.53
CA SER A 243 -7.91 -1.94 24.08
C SER A 243 -9.32 -1.45 23.71
N PRO A 244 -10.14 -1.02 24.69
CA PRO A 244 -11.35 -0.30 24.38
C PRO A 244 -10.98 1.04 23.75
N ARG A 245 -11.78 1.44 22.75
CA ARG A 245 -11.91 2.80 22.23
C ARG A 245 -11.45 3.84 23.25
N LYS A 246 -10.37 4.58 22.98
CA LYS A 246 -10.23 5.93 23.51
C LYS A 246 -11.43 6.71 22.98
N SER A 247 -12.47 6.79 23.79
CA SER A 247 -13.55 7.75 23.65
C SER A 247 -12.91 9.13 23.48
N ARG A 248 -13.29 9.80 22.41
CA ARG A 248 -13.13 11.24 22.24
C ARG A 248 -13.76 11.92 23.46
N SER A 249 -12.96 12.31 24.44
CA SER A 249 -13.33 13.40 25.34
C SER A 249 -13.14 14.70 24.56
N THR A 250 -14.18 15.12 23.86
CA THR A 250 -14.33 16.51 23.42
C THR A 250 -14.25 17.40 24.66
N SER A 251 -13.12 18.07 24.82
CA SER A 251 -12.95 19.23 25.68
C SER A 251 -13.95 20.30 25.25
N ARG A 252 -15.06 20.43 25.98
CA ARG A 252 -15.92 21.61 25.93
C ARG A 252 -15.23 22.72 26.72
N THR A 253 -14.42 23.50 26.03
CA THR A 253 -14.01 24.83 26.46
C THR A 253 -15.21 25.76 26.27
N THR A 254 -15.94 26.06 27.35
CA THR A 254 -16.79 27.25 27.43
C THR A 254 -16.22 28.16 28.51
N LYS A 255 -15.29 29.01 28.07
CA LYS A 255 -14.97 30.31 28.69
C LYS A 255 -15.94 31.33 28.09
N SER A 256 -16.59 32.13 28.94
CA SER A 256 -17.37 33.37 28.71
C SER A 256 -18.72 33.23 29.45
N SER A 257 -19.17 34.10 30.36
CA SER A 257 -18.82 35.50 30.61
C SER A 257 -19.01 35.84 32.09
N LYS A 258 -17.99 36.46 32.67
CA LYS A 258 -18.03 37.21 33.93
C LYS A 258 -18.45 38.64 33.57
N LYS A 259 -19.68 39.06 33.90
CA LYS A 259 -20.10 40.48 33.90
C LYS A 259 -21.09 40.66 35.05
N ARG A 260 -20.60 41.07 36.23
CA ARG A 260 -20.63 42.46 36.76
C ARG A 260 -22.01 42.80 37.34
N GLY A 261 -22.07 42.98 38.65
CA GLY A 261 -23.26 43.48 39.35
C GLY A 261 -23.20 43.28 40.86
N LYS A 262 -22.44 44.12 41.56
CA LYS A 262 -22.54 44.29 43.02
C LYS A 262 -22.43 45.78 43.33
N ARG A 263 -23.41 46.30 44.08
CA ARG A 263 -23.48 47.61 44.77
C ARG A 263 -23.75 48.79 43.82
N LYS A 264 -24.68 49.71 44.10
CA LYS A 264 -25.27 50.16 45.37
C LYS A 264 -26.77 49.90 45.46
#